data_AF-A0A5N6S1J0-F1
#
_entry.id   AF-A0A5N6S1J0-F1
#
_cell.length_a   1.000
_cell.length_b   1.000
_cell.length_c   1.000
_cell.angle_alpha   90.00
_cell.angle_beta   90.00
_cell.angle_gamma   90.00
#
_symmetry.space_group_name_H-M   'P 1'
#
loop_
_entity.id
_entity.type
_entity.pdbx_description
1 polymer ?
#
loop_
_entity_poly.entity_id
_entity_poly.type
_entity_poly.pdbx_seq_one_letter_code
_entity_poly.pdbx_strand_id
1 'polypeptide(L)' 'MADRKCYRPTCAAKDIAAQTFLSEGTVRNYLSAVFSKLVARNRLEAISITRRNKWL' A
#
# COMPACT_ATOMS: atom_id res chain seq x y z
N MET A 1 8.83 -22.96 -9.17
CA MET A 1 9.07 -21.50 -9.09
C MET A 1 8.03 -20.90 -8.16
N ALA A 2 8.34 -20.74 -6.87
CA ALA A 2 7.34 -20.44 -5.83
C ALA A 2 7.47 -18.99 -5.32
N ASP A 3 6.34 -18.28 -5.38
CA ASP A 3 5.84 -17.36 -4.35
C ASP A 3 6.83 -16.33 -3.77
N ARG A 4 7.28 -15.38 -4.60
CA ARG A 4 7.78 -14.10 -4.06
C ARG A 4 6.61 -13.20 -3.70
N LYS A 5 5.80 -13.60 -2.72
CA LYS A 5 4.82 -12.69 -2.10
C LYS A 5 5.56 -11.56 -1.43
N CYS A 6 5.54 -10.40 -2.08
CA CYS A 6 6.11 -9.20 -1.52
C CYS A 6 5.15 -8.68 -0.42
N TYR A 7 5.51 -8.92 0.84
CA TYR A 7 4.72 -8.52 2.03
C TYR A 7 5.20 -7.20 2.68
N ARG A 8 6.21 -6.56 2.10
CA ARG A 8 6.78 -5.33 2.66
C ARG A 8 5.97 -4.08 2.32
N PRO A 9 6.02 -3.06 3.20
CA PRO A 9 5.46 -1.74 2.92
C PRO A 9 6.14 -1.01 1.73
N THR A 10 7.14 -1.61 1.09
CA THR A 10 7.84 -1.05 -0.07
C THR A 10 7.57 -1.81 -1.36
N CYS A 11 6.71 -2.83 -1.33
CA CYS A 11 6.39 -3.63 -2.52
C CYS A 11 5.75 -2.79 -3.62
N ALA A 12 6.04 -3.15 -4.87
CA ALA A 12 5.53 -2.44 -6.03
C ALA A 12 4.02 -2.63 -6.15
N ALA A 13 3.34 -1.65 -6.77
CA ALA A 13 1.90 -1.72 -7.00
C ALA A 13 1.50 -2.97 -7.81
N LYS A 14 2.38 -3.45 -8.69
CA LYS A 14 2.20 -4.67 -9.48
C LYS A 14 2.13 -5.93 -8.62
N ASP A 15 2.97 -6.05 -7.60
CA ASP A 15 2.96 -7.19 -6.68
C ASP A 15 1.70 -7.20 -5.81
N ILE A 16 1.23 -6.02 -5.40
CA ILE A 16 -0.01 -5.87 -4.62
C ILE A 16 -1.21 -6.23 -5.50
N ALA A 17 -1.25 -5.72 -6.74
CA ALA A 17 -2.29 -6.00 -7.72
C ALA A 17 -2.44 -7.50 -7.99
N ALA A 18 -1.32 -8.21 -8.15
CA ALA A 18 -1.30 -9.67 -8.34
C ALA A 18 -1.86 -10.43 -7.12
N GLN A 19 -1.70 -9.91 -5.90
CA GLN A 19 -2.18 -10.54 -4.67
C GLN A 19 -3.65 -10.22 -4.38
N THR A 20 -4.13 -9.04 -4.76
CA THR A 20 -5.51 -8.58 -4.48
C THR A 20 -6.46 -8.79 -5.66
N PHE A 21 -5.99 -9.38 -6.77
CA PHE A 21 -6.75 -9.55 -8.01
C PHE A 21 -7.30 -8.23 -8.57
N LEU A 22 -6.53 -7.14 -8.40
CA LEU A 22 -6.88 -5.81 -8.89
C LEU A 22 -5.95 -5.39 -10.02
N SER A 23 -6.36 -4.39 -10.81
CA SER A 23 -5.43 -3.77 -11.73
C SER A 23 -4.39 -2.92 -10.98
N GLU A 24 -3.18 -2.80 -11.53
CA GLU A 24 -2.13 -1.95 -10.95
C GLU A 24 -2.58 -0.48 -10.81
N GLY A 25 -3.37 0.00 -11.77
CA GLY A 25 -3.96 1.34 -11.73
C GLY A 25 -4.94 1.50 -10.57
N THR A 26 -5.79 0.50 -10.30
CA THR A 26 -6.71 0.50 -9.16
C THR A 26 -5.95 0.52 -7.84
N VAL A 27 -4.89 -0.28 -7.71
CA VAL A 27 -4.05 -0.29 -6.50
C VAL A 27 -3.38 1.07 -6.27
N ARG A 28 -2.80 1.68 -7.32
CA ARG A 28 -2.22 3.03 -7.23
C ARG A 28 -3.28 4.06 -6.84
N ASN A 29 -4.49 3.94 -7.37
CA ASN A 29 -5.59 4.85 -7.04
C ASN A 29 -5.98 4.76 -5.56
N TYR A 30 -6.10 3.54 -5.02
CA TYR A 30 -6.35 3.34 -3.59
C TYR A 30 -5.22 3.85 -2.71
N LEU A 31 -3.96 3.57 -3.06
CA LEU A 31 -2.81 4.10 -2.32
C LEU A 31 -2.80 5.63 -2.31
N SER A 32 -3.08 6.26 -3.46
CA SER A 32 -3.17 7.72 -3.57
C SER A 32 -4.29 8.27 -2.67
N ALA A 33 -5.48 7.67 -2.72
CA ALA A 33 -6.60 8.07 -1.86
C ALA A 33 -6.27 7.93 -0.36
N VAL A 34 -5.58 6.85 0.02
CA VAL A 34 -5.11 6.64 1.40
C VAL A 34 -4.10 7.71 1.79
N PHE A 35 -3.12 8.01 0.94
CA PHE A 35 -2.12 9.05 1.21
C PHE A 35 -2.74 10.44 1.32
N SER A 36 -3.72 10.78 0.47
CA SER A 36 -4.47 12.03 0.58
C SER A 36 -5.24 12.13 1.89
N LYS A 37 -5.92 11.06 2.31
CA LYS A 37 -6.69 11.04 3.59
C LYS A 37 -5.79 11.12 4.82
N LEU A 38 -4.62 10.49 4.77
CA LEU A 38 -3.65 10.49 5.87
C LEU A 38 -2.71 11.69 5.83
N VAL A 39 -2.76 12.52 4.78
CA VAL A 39 -1.78 13.58 4.50
C VAL A 39 -0.33 13.03 4.53
N ALA A 40 -0.17 11.81 4.04
CA ALA A 40 1.10 11.10 4.04
C ALA A 40 1.86 11.31 2.72
N ARG A 41 3.18 11.49 2.79
CA ARG A 41 4.03 11.67 1.60
C ARG A 41 4.52 10.37 0.98
N ASN A 42 4.56 9.29 1.75
CA ASN A 42 5.02 7.99 1.30
C ASN A 42 4.35 6.87 2.12
N ARG A 43 4.52 5.61 1.67
CA ARG A 43 3.90 4.44 2.31
C ARG A 43 4.34 4.21 3.75
N LEU A 44 5.58 4.55 4.10
CA LEU A 44 6.09 4.39 5.47
C LEU A 44 5.49 5.42 6.42
N GLU A 45 5.40 6.67 5.98
CA GLU A 45 4.74 7.77 6.70
C GLU A 45 3.27 7.45 6.93
N ALA A 46 2.57 6.95 5.91
CA ALA A 46 1.19 6.50 6.06
C ALA A 46 1.06 5.48 7.19
N ILE A 47 1.89 4.43 7.19
CA ILE A 47 1.89 3.40 8.24
C ILE A 47 2.23 3.98 9.61
N SER A 48 3.20 4.90 9.68
CA SER A 48 3.56 5.58 10.93
C SER A 48 2.39 6.39 11.50
N ILE A 49 1.69 7.14 10.65
CA ILE A 49 0.48 7.90 11.04
C ILE A 49 -0.62 6.95 11.51
N THR A 50 -0.92 5.90 10.75
CA THR A 50 -1.96 4.93 11.10
C THR A 50 -1.65 4.23 12.43
N ARG A 51 -0.39 3.86 12.69
CA ARG A 51 0.04 3.27 13.97
C ARG A 51 -0.05 4.27 15.14
N ARG A 52 0.40 5.51 14.95
CA ARG A 52 0.29 6.56 15.98
C ARG A 52 -1.16 6.84 16.36
N ASN A 53 -2.06 6.81 15.38
CA ASN A 53 -3.50 6.99 15.58
C ASN A 53 -4.24 5.71 16.01
N LYS A 54 -3.55 4.57 16.14
CA LYS A 54 -4.14 3.25 16.47
C LYS A 54 -5.25 2.80 15.51
N TRP A 55 -5.06 3.05 14.21
CA TRP A 55 -5.96 2.61 13.14
C TRP A 55 -5.49 1.31 12.45
N LEU A 56 -4.47 0.65 13.02
CA LEU A 56 -3.79 -0.52 12.48
C LEU A 56 -3.71 -1.63 13.53
#